data_AF-A0A3D1IC29-F1
#
_entry.id   AF-A0A3D1IC29-F1
#
_cell.length_a   1.000
_cell.length_b   1.000
_cell.length_c   1.000
_cell.angle_alpha   90.00
_cell.angle_beta   90.00
_cell.angle_gamma   90.00
#
_symmetry.space_group_name_H-M   'P 1'
#
loop_
_entity.id
_entity.type
_entity.pdbx_description
1 polymer ?
#
loop_
_entity_poly.entity_id
_entity_poly.type
_entity_poly.pdbx_seq_one_letter_code
_entity_poly.pdbx_strand_id
1 'polypeptide(L)'
;MICDRILIVNRGRLVEERRLAELKESLRTFRVAYEGPTIPLSGAASVERDEAGVVRAQFEDKRSLLAALETVVRSGGRVVDLVAEEGSLEEHFVQAIGRAA
;
A
#
# COMPACT_ATOMS: atom_id res chain seq x y z
N MET A 1 6.49 6.89 21.36
CA MET A 1 5.55 5.82 20.97
C MET A 1 5.11 5.12 22.25
N ILE A 2 3.81 4.95 22.50
CA ILE A 2 3.28 4.40 23.77
C ILE A 2 2.88 2.91 23.64
N CYS A 3 2.65 2.40 22.42
CA CYS A 3 2.21 1.02 22.18
C CYS A 3 3.17 0.30 21.22
N ASP A 4 3.70 -0.84 21.64
CA ASP A 4 4.62 -1.66 20.82
C ASP A 4 3.95 -2.89 20.20
N ARG A 5 2.83 -3.33 20.80
CA ARG A 5 2.07 -4.51 20.39
C ARG A 5 0.59 -4.19 20.38
N ILE A 6 -0.14 -4.89 19.51
CA ILE A 6 -1.60 -4.89 19.49
C ILE A 6 -2.10 -6.31 19.75
N LEU A 7 -3.24 -6.41 20.45
CA LEU A 7 -3.99 -7.65 20.62
C LEU A 7 -5.42 -7.38 20.18
N ILE A 8 -5.92 -8.17 19.24
CA ILE A 8 -7.32 -8.14 18.81
C ILE A 8 -8.04 -9.25 19.56
N VAL A 9 -8.99 -8.90 20.42
CA VAL A 9 -9.80 -9.85 21.21
C VAL A 9 -11.25 -9.76 20.75
N ASN A 10 -11.83 -10.90 20.39
CA ASN A 10 -13.23 -11.02 20.00
C ASN A 10 -13.93 -12.07 20.88
N ARG A 11 -15.02 -11.69 21.54
CA ARG A 11 -15.81 -12.57 22.42
C ARG A 11 -14.96 -13.34 23.45
N GLY A 12 -14.01 -12.64 24.07
CA GLY A 12 -13.10 -13.22 25.08
C GLY A 12 -12.02 -14.15 24.52
N ARG A 13 -11.85 -14.24 23.19
CA ARG A 13 -10.79 -15.01 22.53
C ARG A 13 -9.80 -14.09 21.85
N LEU A 14 -8.51 -14.38 21.98
CA LEU A 14 -7.47 -13.71 21.22
C LEU A 14 -7.56 -14.15 19.75
N VAL A 15 -7.72 -13.18 18.85
CA VAL A 15 -7.82 -13.37 17.40
C VAL A 15 -6.49 -13.11 16.73
N GLU A 16 -5.80 -12.05 17.14
CA GLU A 16 -4.53 -11.63 16.55
C GLU A 16 -3.64 -10.96 17.60
N GLU A 17 -2.34 -11.21 17.50
CA GLU A 17 -1.32 -10.54 18.28
C GLU A 17 -0.13 -10.22 17.38
N ARG A 18 0.24 -8.93 17.26
CA ARG A 18 1.36 -8.48 16.41
C ARG A 18 2.07 -7.27 16.99
N ARG A 19 3.30 -7.02 16.51
CA ARG A 19 3.99 -5.75 16.77
C ARG A 19 3.35 -4.63 15.96
N LEU A 20 3.15 -3.48 16.60
CA LEU A 20 2.52 -2.33 15.93
C LEU A 20 3.35 -1.84 14.74
N ALA A 21 4.69 -1.87 14.86
CA ALA A 21 5.58 -1.47 13.78
C ALA A 21 5.41 -2.34 12.52
N GLU A 22 5.37 -3.66 12.68
CA GLU A 22 5.18 -4.61 11.58
C GLU A 22 3.80 -4.45 10.94
N LEU A 23 2.77 -4.24 11.76
CA LEU A 23 1.42 -4.01 11.27
C LEU A 23 1.36 -2.72 10.46
N LYS A 24 1.86 -1.61 11.00
CA LYS A 24 1.90 -0.33 10.28
C LYS A 24 2.65 -0.43 8.96
N GLU A 25 3.76 -1.15 8.94
CA GLU A 25 4.51 -1.40 7.72
C GLU A 25 3.69 -2.18 6.69
N SER A 26 2.95 -3.21 7.12
CA SER A 26 2.06 -3.98 6.23
C SER A 26 0.82 -3.22 5.76
N LEU A 27 0.42 -2.16 6.48
CA LEU A 27 -0.71 -1.31 6.09
C LEU A 27 -0.29 -0.14 5.20
N ARG A 28 1.02 0.05 4.95
CA ARG A 28 1.46 1.14 4.09
C ARG A 28 1.04 0.90 2.66
N THR A 29 0.51 1.95 2.07
CA THR A 29 0.17 1.98 0.66
C THR A 29 0.98 3.06 -0.02
N PHE A 30 1.49 2.76 -1.20
CA PHE A 30 2.27 3.68 -2.01
C PHE A 30 1.50 3.98 -3.29
N ARG A 31 1.45 5.25 -3.68
CA ARG A 31 0.88 5.69 -4.96
C ARG A 31 1.92 6.46 -5.73
N VAL A 32 2.04 6.18 -7.02
CA VAL A 32 2.88 6.93 -7.94
C VAL A 32 2.03 7.44 -9.10
N ALA A 33 2.23 8.68 -9.49
CA ALA A 33 1.69 9.25 -10.71
C ALA A 33 2.84 9.56 -11.67
N TYR A 34 2.71 9.16 -12.93
CA TYR A 34 3.73 9.43 -13.94
C TYR A 34 3.12 9.71 -15.32
N GLU A 35 3.85 10.50 -16.10
CA GLU A 35 3.58 10.78 -17.51
C GLU A 35 4.48 9.92 -18.39
N GLY A 36 3.97 9.52 -19.55
CA GLY A 36 4.74 8.78 -20.56
C GLY A 36 4.03 7.54 -21.08
N PRO A 37 4.79 6.57 -21.63
CA PRO A 37 4.20 5.35 -22.18
C PRO A 37 3.53 4.51 -21.09
N THR A 38 2.36 3.96 -21.39
CA THR A 38 1.73 2.97 -20.54
C THR A 38 2.58 1.71 -20.57
N ILE A 39 3.15 1.36 -19.42
CA ILE A 39 4.04 0.22 -19.24
C ILE A 39 3.46 -0.71 -18.18
N PRO A 40 3.60 -2.03 -18.31
CA PRO A 40 3.19 -2.95 -17.27
C PRO A 40 4.07 -2.77 -16.04
N LEU A 41 3.44 -2.45 -14.90
CA LEU A 41 4.12 -2.30 -13.62
C LEU A 41 3.91 -3.56 -12.78
N SER A 42 4.97 -4.35 -12.61
CA SER A 42 4.92 -5.57 -11.79
C SER A 42 4.63 -5.24 -10.33
N GLY A 43 3.68 -5.94 -9.72
CA GLY A 43 3.33 -5.76 -8.30
C GLY A 43 2.44 -4.56 -8.03
N ALA A 44 1.93 -3.88 -9.05
CA ALA A 44 0.90 -2.87 -8.87
C ALA A 44 -0.44 -3.55 -8.51
N ALA A 45 -1.04 -3.13 -7.39
CA ALA A 45 -2.36 -3.55 -6.97
C ALA A 45 -3.45 -2.95 -7.87
N SER A 46 -3.23 -1.72 -8.35
CA SER A 46 -4.06 -1.07 -9.36
C SER A 46 -3.22 -0.17 -10.27
N VAL A 47 -3.66 -0.03 -11.52
CA VAL A 47 -3.08 0.89 -12.50
C VAL A 47 -4.23 1.52 -13.27
N GLU A 48 -4.31 2.85 -13.23
CA GLU A 48 -5.34 3.63 -13.89
C GLU A 48 -4.69 4.74 -14.70
N ARG A 49 -5.27 5.09 -15.83
CA ARG A 49 -4.85 6.24 -16.63
C ARG A 49 -5.96 7.27 -16.64
N ASP A 50 -5.64 8.50 -16.27
CA ASP A 50 -6.62 9.58 -16.33
C ASP A 50 -6.74 10.20 -17.73
N GLU A 51 -7.76 11.04 -17.92
CA GLU A 51 -8.05 11.71 -19.19
C GLU A 51 -6.94 12.68 -19.63
N ALA A 52 -6.12 13.16 -18.70
CA ALA A 52 -4.95 13.99 -18.98
C ALA A 52 -3.74 13.15 -19.44
N GLY A 53 -3.87 11.82 -19.44
CA GLY A 53 -2.84 10.90 -19.89
C GLY A 53 -1.82 10.51 -18.82
N VAL A 54 -2.03 10.90 -17.56
CA VAL A 54 -1.22 10.54 -16.40
C VAL A 54 -1.62 9.15 -15.92
N VAL A 55 -0.63 8.29 -15.68
CA VAL A 55 -0.85 6.95 -15.13
C VAL A 55 -0.65 7.00 -13.62
N ARG A 56 -1.64 6.54 -12.87
CA ARG A 56 -1.62 6.36 -11.42
C ARG A 56 -1.54 4.88 -11.11
N ALA A 57 -0.57 4.49 -10.29
CA ALA A 57 -0.41 3.10 -9.85
C ALA A 57 -0.29 3.03 -8.33
N GLN A 58 -0.91 2.00 -7.75
CA GLN A 58 -0.88 1.72 -6.32
C GLN A 58 -0.08 0.45 -6.03
N PHE A 59 0.70 0.47 -4.94
CA PHE A 59 1.52 -0.63 -4.47
C PHE A 59 1.34 -0.81 -2.97
N GLU A 60 1.37 -2.06 -2.50
CA GLU A 60 1.28 -2.40 -1.08
C GLU A 60 2.67 -2.56 -0.43
N ASP A 61 3.72 -2.62 -1.25
CA ASP A 61 5.09 -2.78 -0.76
C ASP A 61 6.08 -1.84 -1.47
N LYS A 62 7.10 -1.42 -0.71
CA LYS A 62 8.11 -0.47 -1.18
C LYS A 62 8.98 -1.05 -2.30
N ARG A 63 9.21 -2.37 -2.31
CA ARG A 63 10.11 -2.99 -3.30
C ARG A 63 9.48 -2.96 -4.68
N SER A 64 8.19 -3.27 -4.79
CA SER A 64 7.42 -3.19 -6.03
C SER A 64 7.33 -1.74 -6.52
N LEU A 65 7.12 -0.78 -5.63
CA LEU A 65 7.18 0.64 -5.97
C LEU A 65 8.53 1.03 -6.58
N LEU A 66 9.65 0.67 -5.94
CA LEU A 66 10.98 1.04 -6.43
C LEU A 66 11.27 0.43 -7.81
N ALA A 67 10.90 -0.84 -8.01
CA ALA A 67 11.03 -1.49 -9.32
C ALA A 67 10.16 -0.82 -10.40
N ALA A 68 8.97 -0.35 -10.04
CA ALA A 68 8.10 0.42 -10.92
C ALA A 68 8.71 1.76 -11.31
N LEU A 69 9.26 2.52 -10.35
CA LEU A 69 9.94 3.80 -10.59
C LEU A 69 11.12 3.63 -11.56
N GLU A 70 11.97 2.62 -11.35
CA GLU A 70 13.07 2.30 -12.26
C GLU A 70 12.56 1.99 -13.67
N THR A 71 11.46 1.25 -13.78
CA THR A 71 10.86 0.90 -15.08
C THR A 71 10.27 2.11 -15.79
N VAL A 72 9.60 3.02 -15.06
CA VAL A 72 9.09 4.29 -15.59
C VAL A 72 10.24 5.12 -16.16
N VAL A 73 11.29 5.36 -15.38
CA VAL A 73 12.44 6.18 -15.80
C VAL A 73 13.14 5.57 -17.00
N ARG A 74 13.39 4.25 -16.99
CA ARG A 74 14.02 3.54 -18.12
C ARG A 74 13.19 3.59 -19.40
N SER A 75 11.88 3.68 -19.28
CA SER A 75 10.96 3.76 -20.42
C SER A 75 10.76 5.20 -20.92
N GLY A 76 11.50 6.17 -20.36
CA GLY A 76 11.38 7.59 -20.71
C GLY A 76 10.17 8.28 -20.10
N GLY A 77 9.51 7.65 -19.13
CA GLY A 77 8.44 8.25 -18.36
C GLY A 77 8.97 9.23 -17.30
N ARG A 78 8.13 10.19 -16.92
CA ARG A 78 8.43 11.20 -15.91
C ARG A 78 7.50 11.01 -14.71
N VAL A 79 8.07 10.76 -13.55
CA VAL A 79 7.31 10.72 -12.30
C VAL A 79 6.87 12.15 -11.96
N VAL A 80 5.56 12.32 -11.76
CA VAL A 80 4.92 13.60 -11.44
C VAL A 80 4.64 13.70 -9.96
N ASP A 81 4.24 12.59 -9.34
CA ASP A 81 3.93 12.54 -7.92
C ASP A 81 4.23 11.16 -7.30
N LEU A 82 4.54 11.16 -6.01
CA LEU A 82 4.79 9.97 -5.22
C LEU A 82 4.29 10.20 -3.78
N VAL A 83 3.32 9.39 -3.36
CA VAL A 83 2.69 9.48 -2.05
C VAL A 83 2.85 8.15 -1.31
N ALA A 84 3.22 8.22 -0.03
CA ALA A 84 3.19 7.08 0.88
C ALA A 84 2.18 7.38 1.99
N GLU A 85 1.16 6.53 2.11
CA GLU A 85 0.10 6.64 3.12
C GLU A 85 0.22 5.50 4.12
N GLU A 86 0.03 5.81 5.40
CA GLU A 86 -0.17 4.78 6.42
C GLU A 86 -1.63 4.33 6.36
N GLY A 87 -1.88 3.03 6.20
CA GLY A 87 -3.23 2.49 6.26
C GLY A 87 -3.85 2.57 7.65
N SER A 88 -5.18 2.52 7.69
CA SER A 88 -5.94 2.66 8.93
C SER A 88 -5.90 1.41 9.78
N LEU A 89 -5.51 1.56 11.05
CA LEU A 89 -5.61 0.49 12.05
C LEU A 89 -7.07 0.10 12.32
N GLU A 90 -7.99 1.05 12.17
CA GLU A 90 -9.42 0.80 12.38
C GLU A 90 -9.98 -0.10 11.28
N GLU A 91 -9.66 0.16 10.02
CA GLU A 91 -10.06 -0.70 8.91
C GLU A 91 -9.45 -2.09 9.03
N HIS A 92 -8.18 -2.19 9.43
CA HIS A 92 -7.55 -3.47 9.74
C HIS A 92 -8.31 -4.24 10.83
N PHE A 93 -8.70 -3.55 11.91
CA PHE A 93 -9.47 -4.16 13.00
C PHE A 93 -10.83 -4.68 12.52
N VAL A 94 -11.58 -3.88 11.75
CA VAL A 94 -12.89 -4.29 11.20
C VAL A 94 -12.73 -5.54 10.32
N GLN A 95 -11.71 -5.58 9.47
CA GLN A 95 -11.41 -6.74 8.63
C GLN A 95 -10.97 -7.97 9.43
N ALA A 96 -10.16 -7.79 10.48
CA ALA A 96 -9.71 -8.88 11.35
C ALA A 96 -10.88 -9.53 12.10
N ILE A 97 -11.80 -8.72 12.63
CA ILE A 97 -13.02 -9.23 13.29
C ILE A 97 -13.95 -9.91 12.28
N GLY A 98 -14.16 -9.31 11.10
CA GLY A 98 -14.98 -9.90 10.04
C GLY A 98 -14.49 -11.26 9.58
N ARG A 99 -13.17 -11.49 9.53
CA ARG A 99 -12.57 -12.81 9.22
C ARG A 99 -12.70 -13.84 10.34
N ALA A 100 -12.91 -13.40 11.58
CA ALA A 100 -12.96 -14.26 12.77
C ALA A 100 -14.39 -14.60 13.23
N ALA A 101 -15.41 -14.06 12.54
CA ALA A 101 -16.83 -14.30 12.79
C ALA A 101 -17.35 -15.53 12.01
#